data_AF-W4URX1-F1
#
_entry.id   AF-W4URX1-F1
#
_cell.length_a   1.000
_cell.length_b   1.000
_cell.length_c   1.000
_cell.angle_alpha   90.00
_cell.angle_beta   90.00
_cell.angle_gamma   90.00
#
_symmetry.space_group_name_H-M   'P 1'
#
loop_
_entity.id
_entity.type
_entity.pdbx_description
1 polymer ?
#
loop_
_entity_poly.entity_id
_entity_poly.type
_entity_poly.pdbx_seq_one_letter_code
_entity_poly.pdbx_strand_id
1 'polypeptide(L)'
;MLLASHSYLPLKFVVCTNYYHTDTRTASFYKENDGFPQRHEEACRTFEEALATPVQLHYVGGNKPWNSLCVPKQSVWLSLLWESGCTADFLQALPGFIRKRLERYSLKRFYTKISKRIANKKTK
;
A
#
# COMPACT_ATOMS: atom_id res chain seq x y z
N MET A 1 -41.12 5.01 5.90
CA MET A 1 -40.35 3.76 6.13
C MET A 1 -39.46 3.55 4.92
N LEU A 2 -38.27 4.15 4.91
CA LEU A 2 -37.30 4.02 3.81
C LEU A 2 -36.42 2.81 4.14
N LEU A 3 -36.60 1.72 3.40
CA LEU A 3 -35.69 0.56 3.43
C LEU A 3 -34.35 1.02 2.85
N ALA A 4 -33.38 1.26 3.72
CA ALA A 4 -32.01 1.50 3.31
C ALA A 4 -31.46 0.21 2.70
N SER A 5 -31.51 0.12 1.36
CA SER A 5 -30.67 -0.81 0.61
C SER A 5 -29.22 -0.52 1.00
N HIS A 6 -28.49 -1.53 1.47
CA HIS A 6 -27.09 -1.42 1.88
C HIS A 6 -26.29 -0.76 0.75
N SER A 7 -26.02 0.53 0.90
CA SER A 7 -25.38 1.33 -0.15
C SER A 7 -23.89 1.24 0.08
N TYR A 8 -23.22 0.37 -0.66
CA TYR A 8 -21.76 0.29 -0.63
C TYR A 8 -21.17 1.62 -1.06
N LEU A 9 -20.20 2.12 -0.28
CA LEU A 9 -19.42 3.29 -0.69
C LEU A 9 -18.61 2.94 -1.94
N PRO A 10 -18.67 3.77 -3.01
CA PRO A 10 -17.85 3.55 -4.19
C PRO A 10 -16.36 3.45 -3.85
N LEU A 11 -15.64 2.57 -4.55
CA LEU A 11 -14.23 2.26 -4.28
C LEU A 11 -13.33 3.51 -4.21
N LYS A 12 -13.60 4.52 -5.03
CA LYS A 12 -12.83 5.78 -5.06
C LYS A 12 -12.80 6.51 -3.71
N PHE A 13 -13.79 6.27 -2.84
CA PHE A 13 -13.86 6.91 -1.53
C PHE A 13 -12.82 6.37 -0.54
N VAL A 14 -12.35 5.13 -0.70
CA VAL A 14 -11.28 4.56 0.14
C VAL A 14 -10.42 3.62 -0.71
N VAL A 15 -9.37 4.17 -1.32
CA VAL A 15 -8.46 3.40 -2.19
C VAL A 15 -7.26 2.91 -1.39
N CYS A 16 -7.16 1.60 -1.22
CA CYS A 16 -5.99 0.98 -0.59
C CYS A 16 -4.77 1.10 -1.49
N THR A 17 -3.63 1.53 -0.95
CA THR A 17 -2.41 1.72 -1.76
C THR A 17 -1.84 0.44 -2.34
N ASN A 18 -2.16 -0.73 -1.78
CA ASN A 18 -1.76 -2.01 -2.37
C ASN A 18 -2.40 -2.27 -3.74
N TYR A 19 -3.54 -1.65 -4.04
CA TYR A 19 -4.22 -1.80 -5.33
C TYR A 19 -3.40 -1.27 -6.51
N TYR A 20 -2.47 -0.35 -6.27
CA TYR A 20 -1.56 0.15 -7.32
C TYR A 20 -0.50 -0.88 -7.76
N HIS A 21 -0.41 -2.03 -7.10
CA HIS A 21 0.43 -3.16 -7.54
C HIS A 21 -0.36 -4.21 -8.32
N THR A 22 -1.68 -4.06 -8.44
CA THR A 22 -2.56 -5.02 -9.11
C THR A 22 -2.55 -4.78 -10.62
N ASP A 23 -2.28 -5.82 -11.40
CA ASP A 23 -2.54 -5.82 -12.84
C ASP A 23 -4.01 -6.13 -13.10
N THR A 24 -4.74 -5.16 -13.64
CA THR A 24 -6.17 -5.24 -13.91
C THR A 24 -6.51 -6.32 -14.94
N ARG A 25 -5.58 -6.66 -15.83
CA ARG A 25 -5.76 -7.72 -16.84
C ARG A 25 -5.87 -9.12 -16.24
N THR A 26 -5.34 -9.30 -15.02
CA THR A 26 -5.29 -10.60 -14.33
C THR A 26 -6.05 -10.59 -13.00
N ALA A 27 -6.63 -9.45 -12.62
CA ALA A 27 -7.32 -9.28 -11.35
C ALA A 27 -8.66 -10.02 -11.34
N SER A 28 -8.88 -10.87 -10.33
CA SER A 28 -10.19 -11.45 -10.07
C SER A 28 -10.95 -10.58 -9.07
N PHE A 29 -12.08 -10.03 -9.50
CA PHE A 29 -12.99 -9.30 -8.62
C PHE A 29 -13.96 -10.27 -7.94
N TYR A 30 -14.31 -9.98 -6.69
CA TYR A 30 -15.20 -10.83 -5.90
C TYR A 30 -16.63 -10.79 -6.47
N LYS A 31 -17.13 -11.95 -6.93
CA LYS A 31 -18.41 -12.04 -7.66
C LYS A 31 -19.63 -11.78 -6.77
N GLU A 32 -19.54 -12.07 -5.47
CA GLU A 32 -20.66 -11.84 -4.56
C GLU A 32 -20.69 -10.40 -4.02
N ASN A 33 -19.81 -9.51 -4.53
CA ASN A 33 -19.89 -8.08 -4.22
C ASN A 33 -20.98 -7.43 -5.06
N ASP A 34 -22.17 -7.28 -4.49
CA ASP A 34 -23.32 -6.57 -5.05
C ASP A 34 -23.08 -5.06 -5.22
N GLY A 35 -22.08 -4.50 -4.54
CA GLY A 35 -21.64 -3.10 -4.68
C GLY A 35 -20.64 -2.84 -5.81
N PHE A 36 -20.26 -3.85 -6.62
CA PHE A 36 -19.27 -3.71 -7.69
C PHE A 36 -19.77 -4.32 -9.01
N PRO A 37 -19.34 -3.80 -10.19
CA PRO A 37 -19.77 -4.37 -11.46
C PRO A 37 -19.43 -5.86 -11.58
N GLN A 38 -20.38 -6.64 -12.09
CA GLN A 38 -20.25 -8.10 -12.22
C GLN A 38 -19.50 -8.51 -13.50
N ARG A 39 -19.58 -7.68 -14.55
CA ARG A 39 -18.82 -7.89 -15.78
C ARG A 39 -17.38 -7.47 -15.56
N HIS A 40 -16.44 -8.36 -15.89
CA HIS A 40 -15.01 -8.15 -15.63
C HIS A 40 -14.48 -6.85 -16.26
N GLU A 41 -14.86 -6.54 -17.51
CA GLU A 41 -14.41 -5.30 -18.17
C GLU A 41 -14.91 -4.04 -17.45
N GLU A 42 -16.16 -4.02 -17.02
CA GLU A 42 -16.76 -2.90 -16.28
C GLU A 42 -16.14 -2.77 -14.88
N ALA A 43 -15.80 -3.89 -14.25
CA ALA A 43 -15.11 -3.98 -12.97
C ALA A 43 -13.68 -3.42 -13.07
N CYS A 44 -12.93 -3.81 -14.10
CA CYS A 44 -11.61 -3.26 -14.42
C CYS A 44 -11.67 -1.75 -14.60
N ARG A 45 -12.59 -1.26 -15.45
CA ARG A 45 -12.75 0.18 -15.69
C ARG A 45 -13.05 0.95 -14.40
N THR A 46 -13.99 0.45 -13.60
CA THR A 46 -14.37 1.07 -12.32
C THR A 46 -13.20 1.09 -11.33
N PHE A 47 -12.40 0.03 -11.31
CA PHE A 47 -11.19 -0.05 -10.49
C PHE A 47 -10.13 0.95 -10.95
N GLU A 48 -9.84 1.03 -12.24
CA GLU A 48 -8.86 1.96 -12.82
C GLU A 48 -9.27 3.42 -12.60
N GLU A 49 -10.55 3.75 -12.79
CA GLU A 49 -11.11 5.07 -12.51
C GLU A 49 -10.93 5.47 -11.04
N ALA A 50 -11.16 4.53 -10.12
CA ALA A 50 -10.94 4.75 -8.69
C ALA A 50 -9.46 5.00 -8.36
N LEU A 51 -8.53 4.28 -9.00
CA LEU A 51 -7.09 4.49 -8.84
C LEU A 51 -6.59 5.82 -9.46
N ALA A 52 -7.22 6.27 -10.54
CA ALA A 52 -6.89 7.53 -11.18
C ALA A 52 -7.35 8.74 -10.35
N THR A 53 -8.53 8.64 -9.73
CA THR A 53 -9.20 9.75 -9.02
C THR A 53 -9.62 9.39 -7.58
N PRO A 54 -8.67 9.00 -6.71
CA PRO A 54 -8.98 8.64 -5.34
C PRO A 54 -9.41 9.87 -4.52
N VAL A 55 -10.49 9.75 -3.75
CA VAL A 55 -10.91 10.76 -2.75
C VAL A 55 -10.10 10.58 -1.46
N GLN A 56 -9.90 9.34 -1.02
CA GLN A 56 -9.07 9.00 0.14
C GLN A 56 -8.10 7.89 -0.21
N LEU A 57 -6.83 8.09 0.17
CA LEU A 57 -5.80 7.04 0.12
C LEU A 57 -5.70 6.35 1.47
N HIS A 58 -5.85 5.03 1.46
CA HIS A 58 -5.63 4.19 2.64
C HIS A 58 -4.29 3.46 2.49
N TYR A 59 -3.26 3.96 3.17
CA TYR A 59 -1.95 3.30 3.24
C TYR A 59 -2.04 2.04 4.11
N VAL A 60 -2.41 0.91 3.53
CA VAL A 60 -2.60 -0.38 4.25
C VAL A 60 -1.27 -1.08 4.54
N GLY A 61 -1.25 -1.92 5.58
CA GLY A 61 -0.08 -2.74 5.93
C GLY A 61 1.03 -1.99 6.68
N GLY A 62 2.20 -2.62 6.79
CA GLY A 62 3.31 -2.13 7.63
C GLY A 62 4.21 -1.06 6.98
N ASN A 63 4.22 -0.99 5.65
CA ASN A 63 4.98 0.00 4.89
C ASN A 63 4.13 1.25 4.71
N LYS A 64 4.50 2.33 5.38
CA LYS A 64 3.80 3.61 5.38
C LYS A 64 4.70 4.70 4.77
N PRO A 65 4.15 5.77 4.20
CA PRO A 65 4.94 6.81 3.56
C PRO A 65 5.89 7.53 4.54
N TRP A 66 5.56 7.56 5.83
CA TRP A 66 6.42 8.13 6.89
C TRP A 66 7.53 7.18 7.38
N ASN A 67 7.54 5.90 6.99
CA ASN A 67 8.52 4.91 7.50
C ASN A 67 9.19 4.05 6.42
N SER A 68 8.85 4.27 5.15
CA SER A 68 9.28 3.47 4.00
C SER A 68 9.48 4.36 2.77
N LEU A 69 10.38 3.92 1.89
CA LEU A 69 10.60 4.54 0.58
C LEU A 69 9.88 3.75 -0.51
N CYS A 70 9.59 4.43 -1.63
CA CYS A 70 8.95 3.86 -2.81
C CYS A 70 7.54 3.27 -2.54
N VAL A 71 6.79 3.88 -1.61
CA VAL A 71 5.39 3.50 -1.37
C VAL A 71 4.50 4.10 -2.49
N PRO A 72 3.51 3.36 -3.02
CA PRO A 72 2.57 3.93 -3.97
C PRO A 72 1.92 5.22 -3.45
N LYS A 73 1.83 6.23 -4.31
CA LYS A 73 1.31 7.57 -3.97
C LYS A 73 2.05 8.25 -2.79
N GLN A 74 3.33 7.94 -2.56
CA GLN A 74 4.13 8.60 -1.51
C GLN A 74 4.31 10.11 -1.74
N SER A 75 4.39 10.55 -3.00
CA SER A 75 4.48 11.97 -3.34
C SER A 75 3.29 12.78 -2.83
N VAL A 76 2.08 12.21 -2.87
CA VAL A 76 0.86 12.85 -2.33
C VAL A 76 1.00 13.09 -0.83
N TRP A 77 1.47 12.09 -0.09
CA TRP A 77 1.71 12.23 1.35
C TRP A 77 2.78 13.28 1.67
N LEU A 78 3.87 13.33 0.88
CA LEU A 78 4.93 14.33 1.06
C LEU A 78 4.43 15.75 0.77
N SER A 79 3.58 15.94 -0.25
CA SER A 79 2.94 17.23 -0.53
C SER A 79 2.09 17.69 0.65
N LEU A 80 1.24 16.80 1.16
CA LEU A 80 0.36 17.11 2.30
C LEU A 80 1.14 17.37 3.60
N LEU A 81 2.28 16.69 3.82
CA LEU A 81 3.17 16.98 4.94
C LEU A 81 3.79 18.38 4.85
N TRP A 82 4.15 18.79 3.64
CA TRP A 82 4.67 20.13 3.38
C TRP A 82 3.58 21.19 3.63
N GLU A 83 2.40 20.99 3.03
CA GLU A 83 1.25 21.88 3.17
C GLU A 83 0.73 21.98 4.61
N SER A 84 0.84 20.92 5.41
CA SER A 84 0.41 20.95 6.81
C SER A 84 1.36 21.71 7.75
N GLY A 85 2.57 22.04 7.30
CA GLY A 85 3.61 22.66 8.15
C GLY A 85 4.30 21.70 9.12
N CYS A 86 3.90 20.42 9.20
CA CYS A 86 4.48 19.42 10.09
C CYS A 86 5.82 18.82 9.60
N THR A 87 6.43 19.40 8.57
CA THR A 87 7.66 18.85 7.96
C THR A 87 8.82 18.81 8.95
N ALA A 88 8.99 19.85 9.78
CA ALA A 88 10.07 19.89 10.77
C ALA A 88 9.92 18.77 11.83
N ASP A 89 8.72 18.59 12.36
CA ASP A 89 8.42 17.53 13.34
C ASP A 89 8.66 16.14 12.75
N PHE A 90 8.29 15.94 11.49
CA PHE A 90 8.54 14.69 10.79
C PHE A 90 10.06 14.41 10.65
N LEU A 91 10.85 15.42 10.27
CA LEU A 91 12.31 15.28 10.16
C LEU A 91 12.95 14.95 11.51
N GLN A 92 12.47 15.53 12.60
CA GLN A 92 12.93 15.19 13.96
C GLN A 92 12.58 13.76 14.36
N ALA A 93 11.42 13.24 13.94
CA ALA A 93 11.00 11.88 14.22
C ALA A 93 11.67 10.82 13.32
N LEU A 94 12.17 11.22 12.15
CA LEU A 94 12.72 10.34 11.11
C LEU A 94 13.82 9.37 11.61
N PRO A 95 14.82 9.80 12.42
CA PRO A 95 15.85 8.91 12.95
C PRO A 95 15.26 7.75 13.76
N GLY A 96 14.19 7.99 14.52
CA GLY A 96 13.51 6.96 15.32
C GLY A 96 12.86 5.89 14.45
N PHE A 97 12.26 6.28 13.33
CA PHE A 97 11.67 5.34 12.36
C PHE A 97 12.75 4.50 11.66
N ILE A 98 13.87 5.13 11.28
CA ILE A 98 15.01 4.44 10.66
C ILE A 98 15.58 3.39 11.62
N ARG A 99 15.81 3.76 12.89
CA ARG A 99 16.32 2.82 13.91
C ARG A 99 15.40 1.60 14.07
N LYS A 100 14.10 1.81 14.28
CA LYS A 100 13.12 0.72 14.42
C LYS A 100 13.07 -0.18 13.18
N ARG A 101 13.26 0.38 11.99
CA ARG A 101 13.32 -0.38 10.73
C ARG A 101 14.57 -1.26 10.68
N LEU A 102 15.74 -0.72 11.06
CA LEU A 102 16.98 -1.48 11.10
C LEU A 102 16.92 -2.62 12.13
N GLU A 103 16.32 -2.39 13.30
CA GLU A 103 16.14 -3.42 14.33
C GLU A 103 15.27 -4.60 13.85
N ARG A 104 14.20 -4.31 13.10
CA ARG A 104 13.33 -5.36 12.50
C ARG A 104 14.09 -6.25 11.53
N TYR A 105 15.02 -5.68 10.76
CA TYR A 105 15.86 -6.42 9.82
C TYR A 105 17.22 -6.70 10.45
N SER A 106 17.29 -7.75 11.27
CA SER A 106 18.55 -8.19 11.86
C SER A 106 19.58 -8.50 10.77
N LEU A 107 20.61 -7.66 10.66
CA LEU A 107 21.77 -7.88 9.80
C LEU A 107 22.39 -9.26 10.09
N LYS A 108 22.37 -9.72 11.34
CA LYS A 108 22.78 -11.09 11.73
C LYS A 108 22.02 -12.16 10.96
N ARG A 109 20.68 -12.02 10.82
CA ARG A 109 19.86 -12.97 10.05
C ARG A 109 20.20 -12.91 8.55
N PHE A 110 20.50 -11.73 8.03
CA PHE A 110 20.96 -11.55 6.65
C PHE A 110 22.33 -12.22 6.41
N TYR A 111 23.34 -11.90 7.21
CA TYR A 111 24.67 -12.51 7.13
C TYR A 111 24.62 -14.02 7.32
N THR A 112 23.83 -14.51 8.29
CA THR A 112 23.65 -15.96 8.51
C THR A 112 23.01 -16.64 7.31
N LYS A 113 22.07 -15.98 6.62
CA LYS A 113 21.44 -16.52 5.41
C LYS A 113 22.42 -16.57 4.24
N ILE A 114 23.24 -15.53 4.07
CA ILE A 114 24.28 -15.47 3.04
C ILE A 114 25.37 -16.50 3.30
N SER A 115 25.90 -16.57 4.52
CA SER A 115 26.98 -17.49 4.88
C SER A 115 26.55 -18.95 4.69
N LYS A 116 25.33 -19.32 5.12
CA LYS A 116 24.75 -20.65 4.87
C LYS A 116 24.60 -20.96 3.38
N ARG A 117 24.19 -19.98 2.56
CA ARG A 117 24.09 -20.15 1.10
C ARG A 117 25.45 -20.36 0.44
N ILE A 118 26.48 -19.63 0.86
CA ILE A 118 27.85 -19.76 0.34
C ILE A 118 28.44 -21.11 0.77
N ALA A 119 28.27 -21.50 2.03
CA ALA A 119 28.75 -22.78 2.55
C ALA A 119 28.10 -23.97 1.81
N ASN A 120 26.79 -23.95 1.60
CA ASN A 120 26.07 -24.99 0.86
C ASN A 120 26.39 -25.02 -0.64
N LYS A 121 26.92 -23.93 -1.22
CA LYS A 121 27.40 -23.89 -2.60
C LYS A 121 28.78 -24.52 -2.78
N LYS A 122 29.58 -24.63 -1.72
CA LYS A 122 30.90 -25.27 -1.74
C LYS A 122 30.85 -26.80 -1.53
N THR A 123 29.68 -27.32 -1.18
CA THR A 123 29.42 -28.74 -0.90
C THR A 123 28.68 -29.46 -2.03
N LYS A 124 28.51 -28.79 -3.18
CA LYS A 124 28.08 -29.34 -4.46
C LYS A 124 29.20 -29.15 -5.47
#